data_AF-U6LD92-F1
#
_entry.id   AF-U6LD92-F1
#
_cell.length_a   1.000
_cell.length_b   1.000
_cell.length_c   1.000
_cell.angle_alpha   90.00
_cell.angle_beta   90.00
_cell.angle_gamma   90.00
#
_symmetry.space_group_name_H-M   'P 1'
#
loop_
_entity.id
_entity.type
_entity.pdbx_description
1 polymer ?
#
loop_
_entity_poly.entity_id
_entity_poly.type
_entity_poly.pdbx_seq_one_letter_code
_entity_poly.pdbx_strand_id
1 'polypeptide(L)'
;MGLLGCIGRWVGREYVGIFLHEEEQQRQQRRPQPQQQLQQQQQQQQQQQREPAQQQLDRMAGAKRSCLQQPVEQHQQQQQQQQQQQQQQQQQQQQQQQQGSAGASAGGKQQREALTKLRRKGMKGYRPRRSGEKKRKSIRGALVGPDLAVLNLALVKKGPADIPGLTGGQKPRRLGPKRANKIRALFNLSSETDVRPYVVRRQIEGKKKAKAPRIQRLVSETRGNKAAAAPAAAAAAAADKKKTAART
;
A
#
# COMPACT_ATOMS: atom_id res chain seq x y z
N MET A 1 14.28 -56.01 5.99
CA MET A 1 15.48 -55.22 6.35
C MET A 1 15.51 -53.96 5.50
N GLY A 2 15.21 -52.74 5.91
CA GLY A 2 14.72 -52.17 7.14
C GLY A 2 14.27 -50.73 6.80
N LEU A 3 13.10 -50.35 7.31
CA LEU A 3 12.67 -48.95 7.43
C LEU A 3 13.63 -48.21 8.36
N LEU A 4 13.99 -46.96 8.02
CA LEU A 4 14.44 -45.85 8.90
C LEU A 4 15.07 -44.82 7.92
N GLY A 5 14.51 -43.64 7.67
CA GLY A 5 14.05 -42.66 8.62
C GLY A 5 14.85 -41.39 8.38
N CYS A 6 14.25 -40.39 7.73
CA CYS A 6 14.75 -39.00 7.67
C CYS A 6 13.57 -38.04 7.53
N ILE A 7 12.67 -38.15 8.51
CA ILE A 7 11.81 -37.05 8.94
C ILE A 7 12.71 -36.13 9.77
N GLY A 8 12.93 -34.89 9.33
CA GLY A 8 13.51 -33.87 10.19
C GLY A 8 14.39 -32.85 9.48
N ARG A 9 13.79 -31.89 8.76
CA ARG A 9 14.37 -30.53 8.67
C ARG A 9 13.38 -29.46 8.20
N TRP A 10 12.31 -29.23 8.95
CA TRP A 10 11.46 -28.06 8.78
C TRP A 10 11.01 -27.52 10.14
N VAL A 11 11.98 -27.21 11.00
CA VAL A 11 11.79 -26.26 12.11
C VAL A 11 13.03 -25.38 12.08
N GLY A 12 12.88 -24.12 11.71
CA GLY A 12 14.04 -23.21 11.63
C GLY A 12 13.96 -22.10 10.58
N ARG A 13 12.78 -21.80 10.03
CA ARG A 13 12.64 -20.65 9.11
C ARG A 13 11.57 -19.64 9.51
N GLU A 14 10.88 -19.86 10.62
CA GLU A 14 10.01 -18.86 11.25
C GLU A 14 10.69 -18.13 12.42
N TYR A 15 11.81 -18.65 12.94
CA TYR A 15 12.47 -18.07 14.11
C TYR A 15 13.49 -16.94 13.83
N VAL A 16 13.85 -16.70 12.57
CA VAL A 16 14.76 -15.59 12.21
C VAL A 16 13.98 -14.29 11.93
N GLY A 17 12.69 -14.39 11.60
CA GLY A 17 11.83 -13.22 11.35
C GLY A 17 11.35 -12.53 12.62
N ILE A 18 11.22 -13.26 13.73
CA ILE A 18 10.82 -12.72 15.03
C ILE A 18 12.01 -11.98 15.67
N PHE A 19 13.21 -12.56 15.61
CA PHE A 19 14.42 -11.94 16.19
C PHE A 19 14.83 -10.62 15.51
N LEU A 20 14.61 -10.49 14.19
CA LEU A 20 14.87 -9.25 13.46
C LEU A 20 13.81 -8.16 13.72
N HIS A 21 12.56 -8.54 14.00
CA HIS A 21 11.52 -7.56 14.33
C HIS A 21 11.64 -7.08 15.79
N GLU A 22 12.10 -7.94 16.70
CA GLU A 22 12.37 -7.61 18.10
C GLU A 22 13.66 -6.77 18.26
N GLU A 23 14.71 -7.03 17.45
CA GLU A 23 15.87 -6.13 17.36
C GLU A 23 15.52 -4.75 16.75
N GLU A 24 14.62 -4.68 15.77
CA GLU A 24 14.16 -3.40 15.23
C GLU A 24 13.31 -2.61 16.25
N GLN A 25 12.53 -3.30 17.08
CA GLN A 25 11.79 -2.68 18.19
C GLN A 25 12.76 -2.14 19.26
N GLN A 26 13.81 -2.89 19.61
CA GLN A 26 14.85 -2.43 20.53
C GLN A 26 15.73 -1.30 19.96
N ARG A 27 16.00 -1.29 18.63
CA ARG A 27 16.66 -0.16 17.94
C ARG A 27 15.78 1.09 17.87
N GLN A 28 14.46 0.94 17.80
CA GLN A 28 13.54 2.08 17.87
C GLN A 28 13.50 2.67 19.28
N GLN A 29 13.62 1.85 20.33
CA GLN A 29 13.73 2.31 21.72
C GLN A 29 15.11 2.90 22.08
N ARG A 30 16.17 2.52 21.37
CA ARG A 30 17.53 3.11 21.48
C ARG A 30 17.83 4.22 20.47
N ARG A 31 16.82 4.82 19.83
CA ARG A 31 17.09 6.05 19.05
C ARG A 31 17.46 7.15 20.04
N PRO A 32 18.64 7.79 19.90
CA PRO A 32 18.93 8.97 20.69
C PRO A 32 17.83 9.98 20.41
N GLN A 33 17.26 10.55 21.47
CA GLN A 33 16.26 11.60 21.34
C GLN A 33 16.80 12.64 20.36
N PRO A 34 15.99 13.09 19.39
CA PRO A 34 16.44 14.09 18.42
C PRO A 34 17.04 15.24 19.24
N GLN A 35 18.25 15.68 18.92
CA GLN A 35 19.00 16.66 19.72
C GLN A 35 18.14 17.87 20.12
N GLN A 36 17.13 18.20 19.31
CA GLN A 36 16.10 19.20 19.58
C GLN A 36 15.26 18.94 20.85
N GLN A 37 14.88 17.68 21.15
CA GLN A 37 14.14 17.35 22.37
C GLN A 37 15.02 17.45 23.62
N LEU A 38 16.27 17.01 23.54
CA LEU A 38 17.22 17.15 24.66
C LEU A 38 17.55 18.63 24.91
N GLN A 39 17.70 19.41 23.85
CA GLN A 39 17.91 20.85 23.92
C GLN A 39 16.68 21.60 24.46
N GLN A 40 15.46 21.17 24.10
CA GLN A 40 14.23 21.71 24.70
C GLN A 40 14.08 21.33 26.18
N GLN A 41 14.45 20.11 26.57
CA GLN A 41 14.44 19.69 27.98
C GLN A 41 15.47 20.46 28.81
N GLN A 42 16.68 20.68 28.27
CA GLN A 42 17.72 21.49 28.90
C GLN A 42 17.31 22.97 29.01
N GLN A 43 16.64 23.52 27.99
CA GLN A 43 16.08 24.89 28.05
C GLN A 43 14.95 25.00 29.09
N GLN A 44 14.06 24.01 29.18
CA GLN A 44 12.99 23.97 30.19
C GLN A 44 13.55 23.83 31.61
N GLN A 45 14.57 22.98 31.81
CA GLN A 45 15.24 22.85 33.11
C GLN A 45 16.00 24.13 33.49
N GLN A 46 16.64 24.82 32.54
CA GLN A 46 17.27 26.12 32.79
C GLN A 46 16.23 27.21 33.12
N GLN A 47 15.04 27.18 32.51
CA GLN A 47 13.95 28.10 32.84
C GLN A 47 13.39 27.83 34.25
N GLN A 48 13.18 26.56 34.61
CA GLN A 48 12.72 26.17 35.96
C GLN A 48 13.72 26.53 37.07
N GLN A 49 15.02 26.60 36.76
CA GLN A 49 16.05 27.04 37.71
C GLN A 49 16.23 28.57 37.78
N ARG A 50 15.78 29.32 36.76
CA ARG A 50 15.85 30.81 36.75
C ARG A 50 14.71 31.46 37.55
N GLU A 51 13.51 30.87 37.55
CA GLU A 51 12.34 31.43 38.23
C GLU A 51 12.48 31.60 39.77
N PRO A 52 13.09 30.67 40.54
CA PRO A 52 13.24 30.89 41.99
C PRO A 52 14.34 31.91 42.33
N ALA A 53 15.31 32.16 41.43
CA ALA A 53 16.36 33.15 41.63
C ALA A 53 15.88 34.60 41.40
N GLN A 54 14.97 34.81 40.44
CA GLN A 54 14.30 36.11 40.27
C GLN A 54 13.33 36.40 41.41
N GLN A 55 12.59 35.40 41.90
CA GLN A 55 11.69 35.56 43.06
C GLN A 55 12.42 35.86 44.38
N GLN A 56 13.67 35.43 44.55
CA GLN A 56 14.50 35.79 45.71
C GLN A 56 15.09 37.21 45.59
N LEU A 57 15.45 37.66 44.38
CA LEU A 57 15.91 39.03 44.15
C LEU A 57 14.76 40.06 44.26
N ASP A 58 13.55 39.71 43.83
CA ASP A 58 12.35 40.56 43.96
C ASP A 58 11.80 40.62 45.40
N ARG A 59 12.08 39.60 46.23
CA ARG A 59 11.79 39.64 47.68
C ARG A 59 12.81 40.46 48.48
N MET A 60 14.06 40.54 48.02
CA MET A 60 15.13 41.34 48.64
C MET A 60 15.08 42.81 48.17
N ALA A 61 14.52 43.08 47.00
CA ALA A 61 14.29 44.42 46.46
C ALA A 61 12.86 44.93 46.76
N GLY A 62 12.44 44.85 48.02
CA GLY A 62 11.23 45.54 48.47
C GLY A 62 11.47 47.04 48.56
N ALA A 63 11.21 47.80 47.49
CA ALA A 63 10.69 49.18 47.53
C ALA A 63 10.64 49.81 46.13
N LYS A 64 9.42 50.25 45.74
CA LYS A 64 9.09 51.17 44.63
C LYS A 64 9.30 50.63 43.21
N ARG A 65 8.33 49.84 42.72
CA ARG A 65 7.95 49.90 41.29
C ARG A 65 6.51 50.34 41.18
N SER A 66 6.33 51.46 40.50
CA SER A 66 5.06 52.14 40.25
C SER A 66 4.05 51.21 39.59
N CYS A 67 2.79 51.40 39.95
CA CYS A 67 1.57 50.74 39.48
C CYS A 67 1.29 50.79 37.95
N LEU A 68 2.27 51.17 37.11
CA LEU A 68 2.09 51.39 35.67
C LEU A 68 2.81 50.38 34.76
N GLN A 69 3.54 49.39 35.30
CA GLN A 69 4.27 48.41 34.47
C GLN A 69 3.64 47.01 34.38
N GLN A 70 2.66 46.68 35.22
CA GLN A 70 2.00 45.37 35.22
C GLN A 70 1.15 45.03 33.98
N PRO A 71 0.46 45.98 33.30
CA PRO A 71 -0.37 45.63 32.13
C PRO A 71 0.45 45.36 30.86
N VAL A 72 1.67 45.91 30.74
CA VAL A 72 2.52 45.74 29.54
C VAL A 72 3.13 44.35 29.48
N GLU A 73 3.54 43.80 30.62
CA GLU A 73 4.11 42.45 30.70
C GLU A 73 3.06 41.36 30.48
N GLN A 74 1.83 41.54 30.99
CA GLN A 74 0.73 40.61 30.73
C GLN A 74 0.32 40.59 29.25
N HIS A 75 0.32 41.74 28.58
CA HIS A 75 0.04 41.83 27.15
C HIS A 75 1.13 41.15 26.30
N GLN A 76 2.39 41.25 26.72
CA GLN A 76 3.51 40.60 26.04
C GLN A 76 3.47 39.07 26.20
N GLN A 77 3.07 38.56 27.36
CA GLN A 77 2.86 37.12 27.58
C GLN A 77 1.66 36.59 26.77
N GLN A 78 0.58 37.36 26.67
CA GLN A 78 -0.58 36.98 25.86
C GLN A 78 -0.25 36.95 24.36
N GLN A 79 0.56 37.88 23.87
CA GLN A 79 1.05 37.87 22.49
C GLN A 79 1.94 36.65 22.21
N GLN A 80 2.81 36.26 23.14
CA GLN A 80 3.64 35.06 22.98
C GLN A 80 2.80 33.78 22.94
N GLN A 81 1.76 33.67 23.77
CA GLN A 81 0.85 32.52 23.73
C GLN A 81 0.06 32.45 22.42
N GLN A 82 -0.41 33.59 21.89
CA GLN A 82 -1.08 33.62 20.58
C GLN A 82 -0.15 33.21 19.44
N GLN A 83 1.12 33.65 19.46
CA GLN A 83 2.10 33.23 18.46
C GLN A 83 2.37 31.72 18.50
N GLN A 84 2.46 31.12 19.70
CA GLN A 84 2.65 29.67 19.85
C GLN A 84 1.44 28.88 19.34
N GLN A 85 0.21 29.33 19.62
CA GLN A 85 -1.00 28.69 19.10
C GLN A 85 -1.10 28.78 17.57
N GLN A 86 -0.74 29.91 16.97
CA GLN A 86 -0.71 30.05 15.51
C GLN A 86 0.33 29.11 14.87
N GLN A 87 1.50 28.95 15.47
CA GLN A 87 2.51 28.01 14.98
C GLN A 87 2.03 26.55 15.07
N GLN A 88 1.34 26.16 16.14
CA GLN A 88 0.77 24.81 16.26
C GLN A 88 -0.33 24.55 15.23
N GLN A 89 -1.20 25.53 14.95
CA GLN A 89 -2.22 25.40 13.90
C GLN A 89 -1.59 25.26 12.51
N GLN A 90 -0.53 26.00 12.21
CA GLN A 90 0.21 25.86 10.95
C GLN A 90 0.85 24.47 10.81
N GLN A 91 1.41 23.91 11.89
CA GLN A 91 1.97 22.56 11.87
C GLN A 91 0.88 21.49 11.66
N GLN A 92 -0.31 21.64 12.25
CA GLN A 92 -1.43 20.72 12.01
C GLN A 92 -1.94 20.77 10.56
N GLN A 93 -1.97 21.95 9.94
CA GLN A 93 -2.33 22.09 8.52
C GLN A 93 -1.30 21.43 7.59
N GLN A 94 -0.01 21.45 7.94
CA GLN A 94 1.05 20.76 7.18
C GLN A 94 0.95 19.22 7.27
N GLN A 95 0.45 18.68 8.38
CA GLN A 95 0.27 17.23 8.57
C GLN A 95 -0.92 16.68 7.76
N GLN A 96 -1.99 17.46 7.58
CA GLN A 96 -3.16 17.04 6.80
C GLN A 96 -2.89 16.92 5.29
N GLN A 97 -1.82 17.57 4.79
CA GLN A 97 -1.43 17.52 3.37
C GLN A 97 -0.67 16.24 2.97
N GLN A 98 -0.33 15.37 3.93
CA GLN A 98 0.47 14.16 3.67
C GLN A 98 -0.36 12.90 3.35
N GLN A 99 -1.68 13.00 3.25
CA GLN A 99 -2.57 11.89 2.90
C GLN A 99 -3.36 12.19 1.62
N GLY A 100 -2.70 12.13 0.47
CA GLY A 100 -3.33 12.26 -0.83
C GLY A 100 -2.98 11.10 -1.75
N SER A 101 -3.98 10.46 -2.36
CA SER A 101 -3.79 9.50 -3.43
C SER A 101 -3.95 10.14 -4.81
N ALA A 102 -3.20 9.59 -5.77
CA ALA A 102 -2.81 10.19 -7.04
C ALA A 102 -3.90 10.92 -7.85
N GLY A 103 -3.54 12.10 -8.35
CA GLY A 103 -4.35 12.94 -9.23
C GLY A 103 -3.91 13.04 -10.69
N ALA A 104 -4.79 13.58 -11.53
CA ALA A 104 -4.58 14.00 -12.90
C ALA A 104 -4.55 15.54 -12.97
N SER A 105 -3.62 16.08 -13.76
CA SER A 105 -3.41 17.53 -13.95
C SER A 105 -4.39 18.11 -14.97
N ALA A 106 -4.86 19.35 -14.76
CA ALA A 106 -5.57 20.11 -15.78
C ALA A 106 -4.63 20.38 -16.95
N GLY A 107 -5.13 20.19 -18.16
CA GLY A 107 -4.48 20.64 -19.37
C GLY A 107 -4.56 22.16 -19.44
N GLY A 108 -3.52 22.84 -18.97
CA GLY A 108 -3.31 24.27 -19.13
C GLY A 108 -1.83 24.57 -18.95
N LYS A 109 -1.28 25.43 -19.81
CA LYS A 109 0.17 25.68 -20.01
C LYS A 109 0.88 26.30 -18.78
N GLN A 110 0.94 25.59 -17.66
CA GLN A 110 1.87 25.86 -16.55
C GLN A 110 2.60 24.55 -16.22
N GLN A 111 3.51 24.18 -17.12
CA GLN A 111 4.44 23.08 -16.89
C GLN A 111 5.57 23.58 -16.00
N ARG A 112 5.41 23.49 -14.69
CA ARG A 112 6.56 23.48 -13.79
C ARG A 112 6.50 22.16 -13.00
N GLU A 113 7.59 21.40 -13.06
CA GLU A 113 7.82 20.08 -12.42
C GLU A 113 7.25 18.79 -13.07
N ALA A 114 7.05 18.75 -14.40
CA ALA A 114 6.83 17.47 -15.08
C ALA A 114 8.17 16.82 -15.47
N LEU A 115 8.57 15.75 -14.79
CA LEU A 115 9.84 15.07 -15.05
C LEU A 115 9.73 14.16 -16.28
N THR A 116 10.57 14.41 -17.28
CA THR A 116 10.65 13.59 -18.50
C THR A 116 11.46 12.32 -18.23
N LYS A 117 10.79 11.17 -18.10
CA LYS A 117 11.42 9.85 -17.86
C LYS A 117 11.28 8.92 -19.06
N LEU A 118 12.26 8.04 -19.25
CA LEU A 118 12.16 6.94 -20.21
C LEU A 118 11.20 5.87 -19.69
N ARG A 119 10.24 5.43 -20.51
CA ARG A 119 9.25 4.41 -20.15
C ARG A 119 9.44 3.14 -20.97
N ARG A 120 9.14 2.00 -20.34
CA ARG A 120 9.21 0.64 -20.89
C ARG A 120 7.85 -0.06 -20.76
N LYS A 121 7.67 -1.19 -21.45
CA LYS A 121 6.46 -2.02 -21.35
C LYS A 121 6.21 -2.43 -19.89
N GLY A 122 4.97 -2.28 -19.42
CA GLY A 122 4.55 -2.63 -18.06
C GLY A 122 4.56 -1.47 -17.06
N MET A 123 5.15 -0.31 -17.40
CA MET A 123 5.14 0.85 -16.51
C MET A 123 3.87 1.71 -16.71
N LYS A 124 3.23 2.19 -15.63
CA LYS A 124 1.99 3.02 -15.65
C LYS A 124 2.06 4.23 -16.59
N GLY A 125 0.98 4.59 -17.27
CA GLY A 125 0.94 5.79 -18.13
C GLY A 125 1.73 5.67 -19.45
N TYR A 126 2.24 4.49 -19.80
CA TYR A 126 2.81 4.21 -21.11
C TYR A 126 2.28 2.87 -21.67
N ARG A 127 1.82 2.90 -22.92
CA ARG A 127 1.41 1.73 -23.68
C ARG A 127 2.24 1.68 -24.98
N PRO A 128 3.20 0.76 -25.11
CA PRO A 128 4.04 0.66 -26.31
C PRO A 128 3.19 0.27 -27.52
N ARG A 129 3.54 0.79 -28.71
CA ARG A 129 2.87 0.43 -29.97
C ARG A 129 3.59 -0.72 -30.68
N ARG A 130 4.92 -0.80 -30.50
CA ARG A 130 5.74 -1.90 -31.02
C ARG A 130 6.39 -2.70 -29.88
N SER A 131 6.72 -3.94 -30.17
CA SER A 131 7.53 -4.77 -29.26
C SER A 131 8.88 -4.09 -28.99
N GLY A 132 9.33 -4.08 -27.74
CA GLY A 132 10.64 -3.51 -27.36
C GLY A 132 10.72 -1.97 -27.31
N GLU A 133 9.68 -1.24 -27.72
CA GLU A 133 9.68 0.22 -27.76
C GLU A 133 9.86 0.84 -26.36
N LYS A 134 10.74 1.84 -26.28
CA LYS A 134 10.90 2.70 -25.10
C LYS A 134 10.75 4.16 -25.54
N LYS A 135 9.97 4.94 -24.81
CA LYS A 135 9.72 6.35 -25.15
C LYS A 135 9.85 7.24 -23.92
N ARG A 136 10.47 8.41 -24.08
CA ARG A 136 10.50 9.45 -23.04
C ARG A 136 9.14 10.15 -22.98
N LYS A 137 8.57 10.24 -21.78
CA LYS A 137 7.32 10.94 -21.51
C LYS A 137 7.44 11.75 -20.23
N SER A 138 6.88 12.95 -20.24
CA SER A 138 6.71 13.78 -19.05
C SER A 138 5.59 13.21 -18.20
N ILE A 139 5.87 13.03 -16.91
CA ILE A 139 4.93 12.47 -15.93
C ILE A 139 5.03 13.35 -14.67
N ARG A 140 3.92 13.50 -13.96
CA ARG A 140 3.89 14.16 -12.64
C ARG A 140 4.47 13.26 -11.55
N GLY A 141 4.98 13.87 -10.48
CA GLY A 141 5.51 13.17 -9.31
C GLY A 141 4.44 12.43 -8.51
N ALA A 142 4.86 11.79 -7.41
CA ALA A 142 3.96 11.17 -6.45
C ALA A 142 3.39 12.15 -5.42
N LEU A 143 4.05 13.31 -5.26
CA LEU A 143 3.63 14.36 -4.33
C LEU A 143 2.40 15.08 -4.87
N VAL A 144 1.47 15.37 -3.97
CA VAL A 144 0.21 16.08 -4.27
C VAL A 144 0.46 17.57 -4.10
N GLY A 145 0.17 18.34 -5.15
CA GLY A 145 0.26 19.79 -5.16
C GLY A 145 -1.04 20.44 -5.64
N PRO A 146 -1.20 21.76 -5.45
CA PRO A 146 -2.37 22.51 -5.90
C PRO A 146 -2.48 22.60 -7.44
N ASP A 147 -1.44 22.20 -8.16
CA ASP A 147 -1.39 22.15 -9.63
C ASP A 147 -2.18 20.98 -10.24
N LEU A 148 -2.64 20.03 -9.41
CA LEU A 148 -3.46 18.90 -9.84
C LEU A 148 -4.92 19.31 -9.97
N ALA A 149 -5.60 18.88 -11.03
CA ALA A 149 -7.01 19.25 -11.25
C ALA A 149 -8.01 18.22 -10.73
N VAL A 150 -7.62 16.95 -10.71
CA VAL A 150 -8.49 15.85 -10.29
C VAL A 150 -7.70 14.93 -9.39
N LEU A 151 -8.23 14.49 -8.26
CA LEU A 151 -7.63 13.45 -7.41
C LEU A 151 -8.48 12.19 -7.46
N ASN A 152 -7.85 11.02 -7.58
CA ASN A 152 -8.55 9.74 -7.50
C ASN A 152 -8.32 9.15 -6.11
N LEU A 153 -9.35 9.17 -5.27
CA LEU A 153 -9.34 8.68 -3.90
C LEU A 153 -10.13 7.37 -3.77
N ALA A 154 -9.74 6.52 -2.82
CA ALA A 154 -10.46 5.30 -2.46
C ALA A 154 -10.75 5.32 -0.97
N LEU A 155 -12.01 5.09 -0.59
CA LEU A 155 -12.42 5.04 0.82
C LEU A 155 -12.00 3.71 1.46
N VAL A 156 -11.32 3.79 2.60
CA VAL A 156 -10.90 2.60 3.38
C VAL A 156 -11.80 2.40 4.60
N LYS A 157 -12.23 3.49 5.26
CA LYS A 157 -13.12 3.47 6.43
C LYS A 157 -14.30 4.41 6.18
N LYS A 158 -15.50 3.98 6.60
CA LYS A 158 -16.72 4.80 6.54
C LYS A 158 -16.71 5.81 7.70
N GLY A 159 -17.05 7.06 7.41
CA GLY A 159 -17.25 8.10 8.43
C GLY A 159 -18.65 8.07 9.06
N PRO A 160 -18.97 9.01 9.96
CA PRO A 160 -20.30 9.09 10.58
C PRO A 160 -21.40 9.48 9.58
N ALA A 161 -21.07 10.30 8.58
CA ALA A 161 -22.00 10.74 7.55
C ALA A 161 -21.99 9.82 6.33
N ASP A 162 -23.19 9.53 5.81
CA ASP A 162 -23.36 8.80 4.56
C ASP A 162 -23.18 9.71 3.34
N ILE A 163 -22.46 9.20 2.33
CA ILE A 163 -22.23 9.92 1.07
C ILE A 163 -23.22 9.39 0.03
N PRO A 164 -24.12 10.25 -0.49
CA PRO A 164 -25.08 9.83 -1.51
C PRO A 164 -24.35 9.37 -2.78
N GLY A 165 -24.85 8.30 -3.40
CA GLY A 165 -24.30 7.74 -4.64
C GLY A 165 -23.09 6.81 -4.49
N LEU A 166 -22.44 6.76 -3.32
CA LEU A 166 -21.33 5.84 -3.04
C LEU A 166 -21.69 4.78 -2.00
N THR A 167 -22.27 5.18 -0.86
CA THR A 167 -22.54 4.26 0.24
C THR A 167 -23.83 3.44 0.03
N GLY A 168 -24.83 3.97 -0.68
CA GLY A 168 -26.17 3.38 -0.76
C GLY A 168 -26.38 2.23 -1.76
N GLY A 169 -25.41 1.95 -2.65
CA GLY A 169 -25.60 0.97 -3.72
C GLY A 169 -24.45 -0.02 -3.86
N GLN A 170 -24.70 -1.30 -3.60
CA GLN A 170 -23.72 -2.35 -3.89
C GLN A 170 -23.89 -2.84 -5.34
N LYS A 171 -22.89 -2.58 -6.19
CA LYS A 171 -22.85 -3.14 -7.55
C LYS A 171 -22.22 -4.54 -7.52
N PRO A 172 -22.97 -5.62 -7.85
CA PRO A 172 -22.43 -6.97 -7.81
C PRO A 172 -21.39 -7.19 -8.91
N ARG A 173 -20.51 -8.18 -8.71
CA ARG A 173 -19.49 -8.53 -9.72
C ARG A 173 -20.17 -9.16 -10.94
N ARG A 174 -20.05 -8.49 -12.08
CA ARG A 174 -20.67 -8.93 -13.34
C ARG A 174 -20.16 -10.27 -13.87
N LEU A 175 -18.92 -10.67 -13.54
CA LEU A 175 -18.28 -11.88 -14.04
C LEU A 175 -17.65 -12.67 -12.89
N GLY A 176 -17.93 -13.97 -12.88
CA GLY A 176 -17.30 -14.93 -11.98
C GLY A 176 -15.92 -15.43 -12.47
N PRO A 177 -15.21 -16.22 -11.65
CA PRO A 177 -13.93 -16.82 -12.02
C PRO A 177 -14.04 -17.80 -13.21
N LYS A 178 -13.05 -17.76 -14.12
CA LYS A 178 -12.95 -18.68 -15.28
C LYS A 178 -12.19 -19.99 -14.98
N ARG A 179 -11.28 -19.99 -14.01
CA ARG A 179 -10.37 -21.13 -13.75
C ARG A 179 -10.99 -22.08 -12.74
N ALA A 180 -10.89 -23.39 -12.97
CA ALA A 180 -11.49 -24.43 -12.10
C ALA A 180 -11.13 -24.26 -10.62
N ASN A 181 -9.85 -24.11 -10.26
CA ASN A 181 -9.43 -23.96 -8.85
C ASN A 181 -9.98 -22.68 -8.19
N LYS A 182 -10.18 -21.61 -8.97
CA LYS A 182 -10.78 -20.37 -8.44
C LYS A 182 -12.29 -20.50 -8.25
N ILE A 183 -12.96 -21.38 -9.01
CA ILE A 183 -14.38 -21.70 -8.81
C ILE A 183 -14.51 -22.56 -7.55
N ARG A 184 -13.66 -23.59 -7.38
CA ARG A 184 -13.60 -24.41 -6.16
C ARG A 184 -13.40 -23.57 -4.91
N ALA A 185 -12.43 -22.64 -4.94
CA ALA A 185 -12.17 -21.74 -3.81
C ALA A 185 -13.29 -20.73 -3.54
N LEU A 186 -14.13 -20.40 -4.53
CA LEU A 186 -15.23 -19.46 -4.32
C LEU A 186 -16.42 -20.12 -3.59
N PHE A 187 -16.68 -21.40 -3.90
CA PHE A 187 -17.78 -22.17 -3.33
C PHE A 187 -17.32 -23.19 -2.27
N ASN A 188 -16.05 -23.14 -1.85
CA ASN A 188 -15.42 -24.07 -0.90
C ASN A 188 -15.67 -25.56 -1.24
N LEU A 189 -15.57 -25.91 -2.53
CA LEU A 189 -15.79 -27.28 -3.01
C LEU A 189 -14.55 -28.16 -2.81
N SER A 190 -14.76 -29.45 -2.56
CA SER A 190 -13.71 -30.47 -2.61
C SER A 190 -13.14 -30.61 -4.03
N SER A 191 -11.94 -31.20 -4.14
CA SER A 191 -11.29 -31.45 -5.44
C SER A 191 -12.04 -32.46 -6.32
N GLU A 192 -12.78 -33.37 -5.69
CA GLU A 192 -13.51 -34.47 -6.33
C GLU A 192 -14.79 -33.99 -7.00
N THR A 193 -15.42 -32.94 -6.45
CA THR A 193 -16.68 -32.40 -6.96
C THR A 193 -16.49 -31.71 -8.31
N ASP A 194 -17.43 -31.94 -9.24
CA ASP A 194 -17.43 -31.24 -10.53
C ASP A 194 -17.80 -29.76 -10.38
N VAL A 195 -17.10 -28.92 -11.13
CA VAL A 195 -17.19 -27.45 -11.06
C VAL A 195 -18.14 -26.86 -12.11
N ARG A 196 -18.61 -27.65 -13.08
CA ARG A 196 -19.47 -27.18 -14.18
C ARG A 196 -20.81 -26.57 -13.72
N PRO A 197 -21.56 -27.15 -12.76
CA PRO A 197 -22.85 -26.58 -12.35
C PRO A 197 -22.69 -25.25 -11.60
N TYR A 198 -21.57 -25.06 -10.90
CA TYR A 198 -21.30 -23.89 -10.07
C TYR A 198 -20.80 -22.66 -10.84
N VAL A 199 -20.75 -22.69 -12.18
CA VAL A 199 -20.32 -21.52 -12.96
C VAL A 199 -21.39 -20.44 -12.93
N VAL A 200 -21.01 -19.23 -12.50
CA VAL A 200 -21.91 -18.07 -12.54
C VAL A 200 -22.31 -17.75 -13.98
N ARG A 201 -23.61 -17.88 -14.26
CA ARG A 201 -24.23 -17.59 -15.55
C ARG A 201 -24.96 -16.25 -15.49
N ARG A 202 -24.80 -15.42 -16.52
CA ARG A 202 -25.59 -14.20 -16.67
C ARG A 202 -26.67 -14.40 -17.71
N GLN A 203 -27.89 -13.97 -17.42
CA GLN A 203 -28.95 -13.86 -18.41
C GLN A 203 -28.69 -12.63 -19.29
N ILE A 204 -29.14 -12.68 -20.55
CA ILE A 204 -29.06 -11.55 -21.46
C ILE A 204 -30.48 -11.02 -21.64
N GLU A 205 -30.66 -9.72 -21.43
CA GLU A 205 -31.94 -9.06 -21.70
C GLU A 205 -32.34 -9.26 -23.17
N GLY A 206 -33.58 -9.69 -23.40
CA GLY A 206 -34.15 -9.95 -24.72
C GLY A 206 -33.84 -11.32 -25.34
N LYS A 207 -33.04 -12.19 -24.71
CA LYS A 207 -32.82 -13.57 -25.20
C LYS A 207 -32.89 -14.56 -24.04
N LYS A 208 -33.65 -15.66 -24.20
CA LYS A 208 -33.72 -16.79 -23.25
C LYS A 208 -32.43 -17.64 -23.21
N LYS A 209 -31.25 -17.02 -23.32
CA LYS A 209 -29.94 -17.68 -23.33
C LYS A 209 -29.05 -17.08 -22.26
N ALA A 210 -28.53 -17.94 -21.37
CA ALA A 210 -27.54 -17.55 -20.40
C ALA A 210 -26.11 -17.67 -20.98
N LYS A 211 -25.24 -16.70 -20.67
CA LYS A 211 -23.82 -16.73 -21.05
C LYS A 211 -22.94 -17.03 -19.83
N ALA A 212 -21.91 -17.85 -20.06
CA ALA A 212 -20.95 -18.26 -19.05
C ALA A 212 -19.52 -18.27 -19.62
N PRO A 213 -18.48 -18.07 -18.79
CA PRO A 213 -17.11 -18.29 -19.22
C PRO A 213 -16.85 -19.78 -19.44
N ARG A 214 -16.17 -20.14 -20.54
CA ARG A 214 -15.65 -21.50 -20.72
C ARG A 214 -14.60 -21.79 -19.64
N ILE A 215 -14.82 -22.84 -18.85
CA ILE A 215 -13.93 -23.20 -17.75
C ILE A 215 -12.55 -23.56 -18.29
N GLN A 216 -11.51 -22.95 -17.71
CA GLN A 216 -10.12 -23.22 -18.05
C GLN A 216 -9.47 -24.11 -16.98
N ARG A 217 -8.57 -24.99 -17.42
CA ARG A 217 -7.82 -25.93 -16.56
C ARG A 217 -8.70 -26.95 -15.82
N LEU A 218 -9.86 -27.29 -16.38
CA LEU A 218 -10.61 -28.47 -15.95
C LEU A 218 -9.80 -29.74 -16.29
N VAL A 219 -9.91 -30.76 -15.45
CA VAL A 219 -9.44 -32.11 -15.78
C VAL A 219 -10.56 -32.75 -16.59
N SER A 220 -10.30 -33.00 -17.86
CA SER A 220 -11.24 -33.64 -18.79
C SER A 220 -10.60 -34.91 -19.35
N GLU A 221 -11.40 -35.88 -19.76
CA GLU A 221 -10.95 -37.11 -20.42
C GLU A 221 -10.00 -36.80 -21.58
N THR A 222 -10.37 -35.84 -22.44
CA THR A 222 -9.51 -35.38 -23.54
C THR A 222 -8.13 -34.89 -23.10
N ARG A 223 -8.02 -34.30 -21.90
CA ARG A 223 -6.75 -33.85 -21.34
C ARG A 223 -5.99 -35.00 -20.69
N GLY A 224 -6.69 -35.93 -20.03
CA GLY A 224 -6.11 -37.18 -19.52
C GLY A 224 -5.53 -38.03 -20.64
N ASN A 225 -6.30 -38.29 -21.70
CA ASN A 225 -5.88 -39.06 -22.87
C ASN A 225 -4.70 -38.41 -23.59
N LYS A 226 -4.68 -37.08 -23.74
CA LYS A 226 -3.51 -36.37 -24.30
C LYS A 226 -2.29 -36.47 -23.40
N ALA A 227 -2.47 -36.38 -22.08
CA ALA A 227 -1.38 -36.53 -21.12
C ALA A 227 -0.83 -37.96 -21.11
N ALA A 228 -1.67 -38.97 -21.29
CA ALA A 228 -1.28 -40.39 -21.41
C ALA A 228 -0.67 -40.72 -22.79
N ALA A 229 -1.16 -40.12 -23.87
CA ALA A 229 -0.67 -40.35 -25.23
C ALA A 229 0.69 -39.69 -25.48
N ALA A 230 1.01 -38.56 -24.84
CA ALA A 230 2.29 -37.87 -25.01
C ALA A 230 3.52 -38.74 -24.66
N PRO A 231 3.60 -39.42 -23.49
CA PRO A 231 4.71 -40.32 -23.19
C PRO A 231 4.71 -41.56 -24.10
N ALA A 232 3.54 -42.10 -24.46
CA ALA A 232 3.45 -43.24 -25.38
C ALA A 232 3.98 -42.89 -26.78
N ALA A 233 3.61 -41.71 -27.32
CA ALA A 233 4.10 -41.21 -28.59
C ALA A 233 5.61 -40.88 -28.54
N ALA A 234 6.10 -40.35 -27.42
CA ALA A 234 7.53 -40.12 -27.23
C ALA A 234 8.32 -41.44 -27.17
N ALA A 235 7.79 -42.46 -26.50
CA ALA A 235 8.39 -43.79 -26.45
C ALA A 235 8.39 -44.48 -27.84
N ALA A 236 7.30 -44.38 -28.59
CA ALA A 236 7.22 -44.88 -29.96
C ALA A 236 8.24 -44.18 -30.88
N ALA A 237 8.32 -42.85 -30.82
CA ALA A 237 9.29 -42.08 -31.60
C ALA A 237 10.75 -42.40 -31.21
N ALA A 238 11.02 -42.71 -29.95
CA ALA A 238 12.34 -43.14 -29.50
C ALA A 238 12.69 -44.57 -29.99
N ALA A 239 11.71 -45.48 -30.01
CA ALA A 239 11.88 -46.82 -30.55
C ALA A 239 12.13 -46.80 -32.06
N ASP A 240 11.39 -45.97 -32.81
CA ASP A 240 11.59 -45.81 -34.25
C ASP A 240 12.98 -45.25 -34.54
N LYS A 241 13.42 -44.20 -33.84
CA LYS A 241 14.80 -43.68 -33.97
C LYS A 241 15.88 -44.73 -33.75
N LYS A 242 15.72 -45.62 -32.75
CA LYS A 242 16.65 -46.72 -32.51
C LYS A 242 16.66 -47.73 -33.66
N LYS A 243 15.49 -48.06 -34.22
CA LYS A 243 15.39 -48.95 -35.38
C LYS A 243 16.00 -48.35 -36.64
N THR A 244 15.78 -47.05 -36.91
CA THR A 244 16.40 -46.39 -38.07
C THR A 244 17.91 -46.33 -37.93
N ALA A 245 18.42 -45.99 -36.74
CA ALA A 245 19.85 -45.98 -36.46
C ALA A 245 20.49 -47.37 -36.61
N ALA A 246 19.80 -48.45 -36.23
CA ALA A 246 20.28 -49.81 -36.41
C ALA A 246 20.22 -50.31 -37.87
N ARG A 247 19.51 -49.58 -38.75
CA ARG A 247 19.34 -49.91 -40.17
C ARG A 247 20.29 -49.13 -41.09
N THR A 248 21.05 -48.19 -40.54
CA THR A 248 22.08 -47.38 -41.22
C THR A 248 23.44 -47.92 -40.85
#